data_AF-A0A1I1B0H9-F1
#
_entry.id   AF-A0A1I1B0H9-F1
#
_cell.length_a   1.000
_cell.length_b   1.000
_cell.length_c   1.000
_cell.angle_alpha   90.00
_cell.angle_beta   90.00
_cell.angle_gamma   90.00
#
_symmetry.space_group_name_H-M   'P 1'
#
loop_
_entity.id
_entity.type
_entity.pdbx_description
1 polymer ?
#
loop_
_entity_poly.entity_id
_entity_poly.type
_entity_poly.pdbx_seq_one_letter_code
_entity_poly.pdbx_strand_id
1 'polypeptide(L)'
;MRRILTLTAVTALLATGMATPLASAQAPHRPGGPCIQDQQHVSRASVAGYDDVVRELDRIERTSGGRVDVASTGTSGEGRDLLYATVGDGPRTFWLQARIHGDELHSTEAVLQILDWLASGSPWARQVRENLTVVVIPMYNPDGAEANIRQSTTPTRTDLNRDWENFVQPESPAFWRLWRDTAPTYALDLHHMSEAPVVEGTDDLNQFQIGARSISPSRMTEQQWQTNRAMAMVSVDALAGYGPVNVAKYPDIDITNAVLSRMLMGGTAPAGEQPVAETPTQGAIFYEVRSVGQKSNGQLENLFRIPTVAVLQAAAVGELANYDLSGYDAVPYGERGTCGGM
;
A
#
# COMPACT_ATOMS: atom_id res chain seq x y z
N MET A 1 -49.74 63.73 61.11
CA MET A 1 -49.23 65.00 60.56
C MET A 1 -48.40 64.69 59.33
N ARG A 2 -48.68 65.41 58.22
CA ARG A 2 -48.01 65.33 56.92
C ARG A 2 -46.51 65.63 57.00
N ARG A 3 -45.78 65.16 55.97
CA ARG A 3 -44.54 65.67 55.33
C ARG A 3 -43.41 64.63 55.39
N ILE A 4 -42.62 64.35 54.35
CA ILE A 4 -42.45 64.83 52.98
C ILE A 4 -41.73 63.68 52.23
N LEU A 5 -42.08 63.42 50.97
CA LEU A 5 -41.34 62.52 50.08
C LEU A 5 -40.04 63.20 49.62
N THR A 6 -38.91 62.51 49.78
CA THR A 6 -37.66 62.82 49.06
C THR A 6 -37.37 61.66 48.11
N LEU A 7 -37.46 61.95 46.82
CA LEU A 7 -37.18 61.06 45.72
C LEU A 7 -35.67 61.13 45.42
N THR A 8 -34.91 60.11 45.80
CA THR A 8 -33.50 59.97 45.39
C THR A 8 -33.45 59.19 44.07
N ALA A 9 -33.18 59.89 42.98
CA ALA A 9 -32.88 59.27 41.69
C ALA A 9 -31.49 58.61 41.76
N VAL A 10 -31.45 57.29 41.72
CA VAL A 10 -30.21 56.52 41.52
C VAL A 10 -30.05 56.32 40.01
N THR A 11 -29.10 57.03 39.42
CA THR A 11 -28.69 56.85 38.03
C THR A 11 -27.92 55.54 37.92
N ALA A 12 -28.56 54.49 37.37
CA ALA A 12 -27.85 53.27 36.99
C ALA A 12 -27.05 53.54 35.71
N LEU A 13 -25.72 53.61 35.81
CA LEU A 13 -24.85 53.49 34.64
C LEU A 13 -24.99 52.06 34.09
N LEU A 14 -25.71 51.90 32.98
CA LEU A 14 -25.55 50.72 32.14
C LEU A 14 -24.17 50.78 31.49
N ALA A 15 -23.22 49.99 32.01
CA ALA A 15 -22.02 49.65 31.27
C ALA A 15 -22.43 48.75 30.09
N THR A 16 -22.55 49.32 28.90
CA THR A 16 -22.61 48.57 27.65
C THR A 16 -21.26 47.90 27.44
N GLY A 17 -21.09 46.70 28.01
CA GLY A 17 -20.02 45.80 27.61
C GLY A 17 -20.25 45.42 26.16
N MET A 18 -19.42 45.95 25.26
CA MET A 18 -19.35 45.44 23.90
C MET A 18 -18.82 44.00 23.99
N ALA A 19 -19.73 43.03 23.89
CA ALA A 19 -19.35 41.66 23.59
C ALA A 19 -18.75 41.65 22.19
N THR A 20 -17.43 41.71 22.10
CA THR A 20 -16.73 41.39 20.86
C THR A 20 -17.05 39.93 20.53
N PRO A 21 -17.58 39.62 19.34
CA PRO A 21 -17.68 38.23 18.95
C PRO A 21 -16.24 37.72 18.87
N LEU A 22 -15.91 36.69 19.65
CA LEU A 22 -14.74 35.88 19.38
C LEU A 22 -14.99 35.24 18.03
N ALA A 23 -14.50 35.90 16.97
CA ALA A 23 -14.36 35.27 15.68
C ALA A 23 -13.49 34.04 15.91
N SER A 24 -14.09 32.86 15.83
CA SER A 24 -13.32 31.63 15.64
C SER A 24 -12.64 31.79 14.29
N ALA A 25 -11.41 32.30 14.30
CA ALA A 25 -10.58 32.29 13.12
C ALA A 25 -10.39 30.80 12.77
N GLN A 26 -11.16 30.33 11.81
CA GLN A 26 -10.98 29.04 11.20
C GLN A 26 -9.53 29.02 10.73
N ALA A 27 -8.73 28.07 11.23
CA ALA A 27 -7.34 27.95 10.81
C ALA A 27 -7.29 27.97 9.27
N PRO A 28 -6.36 28.70 8.64
CA PRO A 28 -6.31 28.80 7.20
C PRO A 28 -6.31 27.40 6.59
N HIS A 29 -7.23 27.16 5.65
CA HIS A 29 -7.29 25.91 4.90
C HIS A 29 -5.94 25.72 4.21
N ARG A 30 -5.24 24.65 4.58
CA ARG A 30 -4.00 24.24 3.93
C ARG A 30 -4.35 23.11 2.97
N PRO A 31 -4.20 23.32 1.65
CA PRO A 31 -4.35 22.23 0.68
C PRO A 31 -3.46 21.06 1.07
N GLY A 32 -3.98 19.85 1.01
CA GLY A 32 -3.23 18.67 1.41
C GLY A 32 -3.04 18.51 2.94
N GLY A 33 -3.90 19.08 3.79
CA GLY A 33 -4.04 18.67 5.21
C GLY A 33 -2.76 18.77 6.07
N PRO A 34 -2.68 18.10 7.25
CA PRO A 34 -1.48 18.18 8.07
C PRO A 34 -0.31 17.48 7.38
N CYS A 35 0.75 18.24 7.14
CA CYS A 35 1.98 17.79 6.51
C CYS A 35 3.00 17.36 7.56
N ILE A 36 3.73 16.27 7.30
CA ILE A 36 4.95 15.98 8.04
C ILE A 36 5.90 17.16 7.82
N GLN A 37 6.39 17.75 8.91
CA GLN A 37 7.33 18.88 8.84
C GLN A 37 8.76 18.37 8.67
N ASP A 38 9.65 19.16 8.04
CA ASP A 38 11.05 18.79 7.75
C ASP A 38 11.87 18.30 8.96
N GLN A 39 11.44 18.63 10.18
CA GLN A 39 12.07 18.21 11.44
C GLN A 39 11.13 17.43 12.37
N GLN A 40 9.96 17.04 11.88
CA GLN A 40 9.06 16.20 12.64
C GLN A 40 9.67 14.81 12.75
N HIS A 41 10.18 14.48 13.94
CA HIS A 41 10.55 13.11 14.24
C HIS A 41 9.32 12.22 14.03
N VAL A 42 9.36 11.27 13.11
CA VAL A 42 8.36 10.21 12.96
C VAL A 42 8.86 9.01 13.75
N SER A 43 8.13 8.60 14.79
CA SER A 43 8.51 7.44 15.59
C SER A 43 8.44 6.18 14.72
N ARG A 44 9.54 5.45 14.68
CA ARG A 44 9.68 4.18 13.94
C ARG A 44 9.62 2.96 14.86
N ALA A 45 9.35 3.16 16.15
CA ALA A 45 9.38 2.12 17.16
C ALA A 45 8.33 1.01 16.95
N SER A 46 7.32 1.25 16.10
CA SER A 46 6.31 0.26 15.74
C SER A 46 6.49 -0.31 14.33
N VAL A 47 7.58 0.02 13.62
CA VAL A 47 7.88 -0.53 12.30
C VAL A 47 8.74 -1.77 12.48
N ALA A 48 8.32 -2.89 11.89
CA ALA A 48 9.00 -4.16 11.92
C ALA A 48 10.39 -4.07 11.28
N GLY A 49 11.42 -4.46 12.02
CA GLY A 49 12.71 -4.80 11.45
C GLY A 49 12.71 -6.22 10.88
N TYR A 50 13.84 -6.63 10.30
CA TYR A 50 14.02 -7.99 9.77
C TYR A 50 13.76 -9.06 10.83
N ASP A 51 14.32 -8.90 12.03
CA ASP A 51 14.12 -9.85 13.13
C ASP A 51 12.67 -9.93 13.60
N ASP A 52 11.88 -8.85 13.47
CA ASP A 52 10.44 -8.88 13.75
C ASP A 52 9.70 -9.72 12.71
N VAL A 53 10.06 -9.59 11.42
CA VAL A 53 9.49 -10.38 10.34
C VAL A 53 9.78 -11.86 10.54
N VAL A 54 11.02 -12.22 10.86
CA VAL A 54 11.42 -13.61 11.15
C VAL A 54 10.56 -14.17 12.29
N ARG A 55 10.49 -13.46 13.42
CA ARG A 55 9.70 -13.89 14.58
C ARG A 55 8.22 -14.07 14.26
N GLU A 56 7.65 -13.18 13.47
CA GLU A 56 6.22 -13.21 13.15
C GLU A 56 5.89 -14.33 12.15
N LEU A 57 6.74 -14.55 11.14
CA LEU A 57 6.61 -15.70 10.25
C LEU A 57 6.72 -17.02 11.01
N ASP A 58 7.72 -17.17 11.89
CA ASP A 58 7.87 -18.35 12.77
C ASP A 58 6.65 -18.56 13.67
N ARG A 59 6.03 -17.47 14.16
CA ARG A 59 4.80 -17.55 14.96
C ARG A 59 3.65 -18.05 14.09
N ILE A 60 3.42 -17.43 12.94
CA ILE A 60 2.31 -17.75 12.05
C ILE A 60 2.43 -19.20 11.58
N GLU A 61 3.59 -19.62 11.08
CA GLU A 61 3.83 -20.98 10.61
C GLU A 61 3.46 -22.03 11.68
N ARG A 62 4.05 -21.92 12.88
CA ARG A 62 3.82 -22.84 13.99
C ARG A 62 2.36 -22.89 14.46
N THR A 63 1.65 -21.77 14.38
CA THR A 63 0.26 -21.66 14.88
C THR A 63 -0.78 -21.89 13.78
N SER A 64 -0.38 -21.91 12.51
CA SER A 64 -1.28 -22.08 11.36
C SER A 64 -1.93 -23.46 11.28
N GLY A 65 -1.40 -24.45 12.01
CA GLY A 65 -1.82 -25.85 11.92
C GLY A 65 -1.46 -26.48 10.56
N GLY A 66 -0.30 -26.12 10.01
CA GLY A 66 0.21 -26.62 8.73
C GLY A 66 -0.42 -25.96 7.49
N ARG A 67 -1.07 -24.80 7.65
CA ARG A 67 -1.67 -24.07 6.53
C ARG A 67 -0.70 -23.12 5.84
N VAL A 68 0.34 -22.70 6.56
CA VAL A 68 1.38 -21.79 6.09
C VAL A 68 2.70 -22.54 6.11
N ASP A 69 3.47 -22.40 5.04
CA ASP A 69 4.84 -22.90 4.89
C ASP A 69 5.76 -21.70 4.64
N VAL A 70 6.81 -21.54 5.45
CA VAL A 70 7.78 -20.44 5.33
C VAL A 70 9.09 -20.97 4.77
N ALA A 71 9.60 -20.28 3.76
CA ALA A 71 10.85 -20.65 3.10
C ALA A 71 11.68 -19.41 2.75
N SER A 72 12.94 -19.66 2.36
CA SER A 72 13.85 -18.65 1.84
C SER A 72 14.11 -18.91 0.36
N THR A 73 14.07 -17.86 -0.47
CA THR A 73 14.42 -17.96 -1.89
C THR A 73 15.89 -17.62 -2.19
N GLY A 74 16.68 -17.33 -1.16
CA GLY A 74 18.07 -16.92 -1.27
C GLY A 74 18.48 -15.98 -0.15
N THR A 75 19.57 -15.26 -0.33
CA THR A 75 20.06 -14.28 0.65
C THR A 75 20.24 -12.92 0.02
N SER A 76 20.02 -11.86 0.80
CA SER A 76 20.38 -10.49 0.46
C SER A 76 21.89 -10.30 0.37
N GLY A 77 22.34 -9.11 -0.05
CA GLY A 77 23.76 -8.80 -0.15
C GLY A 77 24.51 -8.76 1.19
N GLU A 78 23.80 -8.49 2.28
CA GLU A 78 24.33 -8.57 3.64
C GLU A 78 24.07 -9.93 4.32
N GLY A 79 23.54 -10.91 3.58
CA GLY A 79 23.39 -12.29 4.04
C GLY A 79 22.13 -12.58 4.87
N ARG A 80 21.10 -11.74 4.79
CA ARG A 80 19.78 -12.02 5.39
C ARG A 80 18.97 -12.93 4.46
N ASP A 81 18.25 -13.90 5.01
CA ASP A 81 17.36 -14.75 4.21
C ASP A 81 16.24 -13.92 3.55
N LEU A 82 15.97 -14.23 2.28
CA LEU A 82 14.88 -13.65 1.50
C LEU A 82 13.62 -14.48 1.70
N LEU A 83 12.94 -14.17 2.80
CA LEU A 83 11.83 -14.95 3.32
C LEU A 83 10.53 -14.70 2.55
N TYR A 84 9.81 -15.79 2.29
CA TYR A 84 8.45 -15.77 1.79
C TYR A 84 7.62 -16.87 2.48
N ALA A 85 6.31 -16.71 2.46
CA ALA A 85 5.36 -17.70 2.98
C ALA A 85 4.39 -18.12 1.89
N THR A 86 4.04 -19.40 1.85
CA THR A 86 3.02 -19.95 0.95
C THR A 86 1.81 -20.39 1.77
N VAL A 87 0.60 -20.06 1.30
CA VAL A 87 -0.65 -20.45 1.96
C VAL A 87 -1.75 -20.75 0.94
N GLY A 88 -2.45 -21.86 1.13
CA GLY A 88 -3.46 -22.36 0.20
C GLY A 88 -2.91 -23.34 -0.83
N ASP A 89 -3.82 -24.00 -1.54
CA ASP A 89 -3.55 -25.08 -2.50
C ASP A 89 -4.37 -24.93 -3.79
N GLY A 90 -4.99 -23.76 -3.98
CA GLY A 90 -5.81 -23.49 -5.14
C GLY A 90 -5.01 -23.31 -6.44
N PRO A 91 -5.66 -23.48 -7.60
CA PRO A 91 -4.98 -23.62 -8.89
C PRO A 91 -4.39 -22.33 -9.47
N ARG A 92 -4.70 -21.17 -8.89
CA ARG A 92 -4.20 -19.87 -9.33
C ARG A 92 -3.28 -19.30 -8.28
N THR A 93 -2.09 -18.88 -8.68
CA THR A 93 -1.12 -18.30 -7.75
C THR A 93 -1.33 -16.79 -7.64
N PHE A 94 -1.35 -16.26 -6.40
CA PHE A 94 -1.40 -14.83 -6.11
C PHE A 94 -0.10 -14.39 -5.43
N TRP A 95 0.63 -13.48 -6.06
CA TRP A 95 1.86 -12.89 -5.52
C TRP A 95 1.53 -11.62 -4.74
N LEU A 96 1.86 -11.59 -3.46
CA LEU A 96 1.68 -10.43 -2.60
C LEU A 96 3.03 -10.03 -2.00
N GLN A 97 3.56 -8.88 -2.40
CA GLN A 97 4.83 -8.39 -1.89
C GLN A 97 4.71 -7.04 -1.17
N ALA A 98 5.60 -6.84 -0.22
CA ALA A 98 5.77 -5.57 0.48
C ALA A 98 7.24 -5.18 0.58
N ARG A 99 7.46 -3.86 0.72
CA ARG A 99 8.72 -3.25 1.14
C ARG A 99 9.92 -3.62 0.28
N ILE A 100 9.73 -3.54 -1.04
CA ILE A 100 10.82 -3.56 -2.03
C ILE A 100 11.70 -2.30 -1.91
N HIS A 101 11.12 -1.19 -1.45
CA HIS A 101 11.87 -0.04 -0.98
C HIS A 101 11.91 -0.06 0.55
N GLY A 102 13.11 -0.01 1.13
CA GLY A 102 13.30 -0.24 2.56
C GLY A 102 12.76 0.85 3.48
N ASP A 103 12.67 2.08 2.98
CA ASP A 103 12.13 3.27 3.66
C ASP A 103 10.61 3.44 3.53
N GLU A 104 9.93 2.49 2.87
CA GLU A 104 8.48 2.47 2.70
C GLU A 104 7.82 1.64 3.83
N LEU A 105 7.27 2.33 4.83
CA LEU A 105 6.83 1.73 6.10
C LEU A 105 5.39 1.19 6.02
N HIS A 106 5.00 0.37 7.00
CA HIS A 106 3.63 -0.16 7.23
C HIS A 106 3.12 -1.23 6.25
N SER A 107 3.73 -1.43 5.09
CA SER A 107 3.32 -2.48 4.14
C SER A 107 3.67 -3.89 4.64
N THR A 108 4.83 -4.06 5.29
CA THR A 108 5.25 -5.34 5.89
C THR A 108 4.26 -5.83 6.94
N GLU A 109 3.84 -4.94 7.85
CA GLU A 109 2.92 -5.23 8.94
C GLU A 109 1.53 -5.58 8.41
N ALA A 110 1.07 -4.85 7.39
CA ALA A 110 -0.19 -5.15 6.72
C ALA A 110 -0.17 -6.54 6.08
N VAL A 111 0.91 -6.90 5.40
CA VAL A 111 1.07 -8.22 4.78
C VAL A 111 1.13 -9.35 5.81
N LEU A 112 1.83 -9.16 6.93
CA LEU A 112 1.84 -10.14 8.01
C LEU A 112 0.44 -10.34 8.62
N GLN A 113 -0.35 -9.27 8.78
CA GLN A 113 -1.75 -9.37 9.21
C GLN A 113 -2.63 -10.10 8.20
N ILE A 114 -2.42 -9.89 6.90
CA ILE A 114 -3.13 -10.63 5.83
C ILE A 114 -2.76 -12.11 5.92
N LEU A 115 -1.47 -12.44 6.09
CA LEU A 115 -1.01 -13.82 6.22
C LEU A 115 -1.60 -14.51 7.45
N ASP A 116 -1.67 -13.83 8.60
CA ASP A 116 -2.30 -14.36 9.80
C ASP A 116 -3.81 -14.60 9.59
N TRP A 117 -4.51 -13.69 8.90
CA TRP A 117 -5.89 -13.90 8.49
C TRP A 117 -6.03 -15.09 7.53
N LEU A 118 -5.13 -15.24 6.56
CA LEU A 118 -5.08 -16.40 5.66
C LEU A 118 -4.76 -17.69 6.41
N ALA A 119 -4.04 -17.66 7.52
CA ALA A 119 -3.78 -18.83 8.37
C ALA A 119 -4.99 -19.22 9.25
N SER A 120 -5.94 -18.31 9.43
CA SER A 120 -7.07 -18.46 10.34
C SER A 120 -8.15 -19.45 9.85
N GLY A 121 -9.05 -19.80 10.76
CA GLY A 121 -10.24 -20.61 10.49
C GLY A 121 -11.39 -19.89 9.79
N SER A 122 -11.24 -18.60 9.45
CA SER A 122 -12.27 -17.80 8.78
C SER A 122 -12.80 -18.51 7.51
N PRO A 123 -14.13 -18.56 7.28
CA PRO A 123 -14.70 -19.12 6.06
C PRO A 123 -14.17 -18.42 4.80
N TRP A 124 -13.98 -17.09 4.86
CA TRP A 124 -13.43 -16.32 3.74
C TRP A 124 -11.96 -16.65 3.48
N ALA A 125 -11.15 -16.77 4.53
CA ALA A 125 -9.76 -17.19 4.39
C ALA A 125 -9.66 -18.61 3.82
N ARG A 126 -10.55 -19.50 4.24
CA ARG A 126 -10.66 -20.86 3.69
C ARG A 126 -10.98 -20.84 2.20
N GLN A 127 -11.99 -20.07 1.79
CA GLN A 127 -12.35 -19.95 0.38
C GLN A 127 -11.19 -19.42 -0.46
N VAL A 128 -10.44 -18.44 0.06
CA VAL A 128 -9.21 -17.98 -0.60
C VAL A 128 -8.20 -19.11 -0.74
N ARG A 129 -7.89 -19.84 0.33
CA ARG A 129 -6.93 -20.95 0.29
C ARG A 129 -7.31 -22.09 -0.65
N GLU A 130 -8.60 -22.42 -0.74
CA GLU A 130 -9.10 -23.49 -1.62
C GLU A 130 -9.05 -23.10 -3.10
N ASN A 131 -8.98 -21.81 -3.43
CA ASN A 131 -9.05 -21.32 -4.82
C ASN A 131 -7.78 -20.61 -5.29
N LEU A 132 -6.93 -20.18 -4.36
CA LEU A 132 -5.65 -19.53 -4.61
C LEU A 132 -4.52 -20.23 -3.82
N THR A 133 -3.35 -20.29 -4.43
CA THR A 133 -2.07 -20.43 -3.73
C THR A 133 -1.49 -19.03 -3.55
N VAL A 134 -1.39 -18.51 -2.33
CA VAL A 134 -0.88 -17.15 -2.10
C VAL A 134 0.58 -17.21 -1.68
N VAL A 135 1.45 -16.56 -2.45
CA VAL A 135 2.87 -16.37 -2.15
C VAL A 135 3.03 -14.98 -1.55
N VAL A 136 3.43 -14.94 -0.29
CA VAL A 136 3.50 -13.72 0.51
C VAL A 136 4.95 -13.38 0.81
N ILE A 137 5.38 -12.17 0.45
CA ILE A 137 6.74 -11.66 0.66
C ILE A 137 6.64 -10.43 1.57
N PRO A 138 6.78 -10.58 2.90
CA PRO A 138 6.58 -9.47 3.83
C PRO A 138 7.64 -8.37 3.73
N MET A 139 8.87 -8.74 3.34
CA MET A 139 10.00 -7.82 3.27
C MET A 139 10.91 -8.21 2.10
N TYR A 140 10.67 -7.61 0.95
CA TYR A 140 11.43 -7.87 -0.27
C TYR A 140 12.87 -7.36 -0.16
N ASN A 141 13.09 -6.21 0.49
CA ASN A 141 14.42 -5.58 0.64
C ASN A 141 14.84 -5.53 2.12
N PRO A 142 15.30 -6.63 2.72
CA PRO A 142 15.63 -6.64 4.14
C PRO A 142 16.83 -5.74 4.47
N ASP A 143 17.81 -5.62 3.58
CA ASP A 143 19.00 -4.79 3.82
C ASP A 143 18.66 -3.30 3.77
N GLY A 144 17.90 -2.88 2.75
CA GLY A 144 17.38 -1.52 2.65
C GLY A 144 16.43 -1.18 3.80
N ALA A 145 15.64 -2.14 4.28
CA ALA A 145 14.72 -1.94 5.40
C ALA A 145 15.46 -1.63 6.71
N GLU A 146 16.50 -2.41 7.02
CA GLU A 146 17.37 -2.19 8.19
C GLU A 146 18.14 -0.85 8.08
N ALA A 147 18.61 -0.52 6.88
CA ALA A 147 19.29 0.74 6.61
C ALA A 147 18.34 1.95 6.49
N ASN A 148 17.02 1.71 6.41
CA ASN A 148 15.98 2.71 6.12
C ASN A 148 16.30 3.56 4.88
N ILE A 149 16.55 2.88 3.77
CA ILE A 149 16.76 3.50 2.47
C ILE A 149 15.91 2.81 1.42
N ARG A 150 15.57 3.54 0.36
CA ARG A 150 14.85 2.99 -0.78
C ARG A 150 15.57 1.82 -1.47
N GLN A 151 16.87 1.94 -1.67
CA GLN A 151 17.68 0.96 -2.40
C GLN A 151 18.04 -0.26 -1.55
N SER A 152 18.56 -1.33 -2.16
CA SER A 152 19.41 -2.29 -1.41
C SER A 152 20.75 -1.63 -1.04
N THR A 153 21.58 -2.30 -0.26
CA THR A 153 22.85 -1.75 0.25
C THR A 153 24.09 -2.33 -0.44
N THR A 154 24.20 -3.65 -0.50
CA THR A 154 25.38 -4.42 -0.92
C THR A 154 24.95 -5.43 -2.00
N PRO A 155 25.76 -5.71 -3.04
CA PRO A 155 27.05 -5.11 -3.38
C PRO A 155 26.99 -3.65 -3.87
N THR A 156 25.82 -3.17 -4.27
CA THR A 156 25.64 -1.77 -4.73
C THR A 156 24.38 -1.12 -4.14
N ARG A 157 24.20 0.19 -4.31
CA ARG A 157 22.94 0.87 -3.94
C ARG A 157 21.97 0.89 -5.12
N THR A 158 21.32 -0.22 -5.41
CA THR A 158 20.39 -0.35 -6.54
C THR A 158 18.94 -0.27 -6.08
N ASP A 159 18.10 0.46 -6.81
CA ASP A 159 16.65 0.37 -6.67
C ASP A 159 16.19 -1.00 -7.20
N LEU A 160 15.79 -1.90 -6.30
CA LEU A 160 15.37 -3.26 -6.64
C LEU A 160 14.16 -3.28 -7.57
N ASN A 161 13.31 -2.25 -7.51
CA ASN A 161 12.18 -2.10 -8.42
C ASN A 161 12.59 -1.54 -9.78
N ARG A 162 13.88 -1.52 -10.13
CA ARG A 162 14.41 -1.27 -11.48
C ARG A 162 15.37 -2.36 -11.94
N ASP A 163 15.61 -3.36 -11.10
CA ASP A 163 16.72 -4.29 -11.26
C ASP A 163 16.32 -5.63 -11.90
N TRP A 164 15.05 -5.82 -12.26
CA TRP A 164 14.59 -6.97 -13.09
C TRP A 164 14.96 -6.84 -14.58
N GLU A 165 15.75 -5.83 -14.92
CA GLU A 165 16.38 -5.68 -16.23
C GLU A 165 17.80 -6.22 -16.26
N ASN A 166 18.60 -5.94 -15.22
CA ASN A 166 20.03 -6.22 -15.18
C ASN A 166 20.44 -7.26 -14.13
N PHE A 167 19.58 -7.50 -13.12
CA PHE A 167 19.80 -8.45 -12.03
C PHE A 167 21.13 -8.24 -11.31
N VAL A 168 21.43 -6.98 -10.97
CA VAL A 168 22.70 -6.58 -10.34
C VAL A 168 22.76 -7.04 -8.88
N GLN A 169 21.64 -6.96 -8.17
CA GLN A 169 21.54 -7.32 -6.76
C GLN A 169 21.19 -8.80 -6.59
N PRO A 170 21.68 -9.48 -5.55
CA PRO A 170 21.36 -10.90 -5.31
C PRO A 170 19.87 -11.16 -5.03
N GLU A 171 19.13 -10.17 -4.52
CA GLU A 171 17.68 -10.24 -4.29
C GLU A 171 16.90 -10.40 -5.59
N SER A 172 17.27 -9.67 -6.64
CA SER A 172 16.57 -9.65 -7.93
C SER A 172 16.49 -11.02 -8.60
N PRO A 173 17.60 -11.77 -8.84
CA PRO A 173 17.52 -13.10 -9.42
C PRO A 173 16.91 -14.13 -8.48
N ALA A 174 16.99 -13.94 -7.15
CA ALA A 174 16.35 -14.82 -6.19
C ALA A 174 14.81 -14.73 -6.31
N PHE A 175 14.24 -13.53 -6.22
CA PHE A 175 12.79 -13.33 -6.38
C PHE A 175 12.31 -13.59 -7.81
N TRP A 176 13.13 -13.33 -8.83
CA TRP A 176 12.78 -13.69 -10.20
C TRP A 176 12.63 -15.22 -10.37
N ARG A 177 13.50 -16.03 -9.76
CA ARG A 177 13.36 -17.49 -9.78
C ARG A 177 12.10 -17.92 -9.05
N LEU A 178 11.82 -17.35 -7.88
CA LEU A 178 10.57 -17.59 -7.17
C LEU A 178 9.35 -17.25 -8.04
N TRP A 179 9.35 -16.11 -8.73
CA TRP A 179 8.28 -15.73 -9.66
C TRP A 179 8.14 -16.72 -10.82
N ARG A 180 9.25 -17.14 -11.43
CA ARG A 180 9.26 -18.14 -12.51
C ARG A 180 8.67 -19.47 -12.03
N ASP A 181 9.08 -19.93 -10.85
CA ASP A 181 8.70 -21.24 -10.31
C ASP A 181 7.25 -21.26 -9.79
N THR A 182 6.78 -20.15 -9.23
CA THR A 182 5.41 -20.04 -8.69
C THR A 182 4.38 -19.59 -9.73
N ALA A 183 4.82 -19.01 -10.85
CA ALA A 183 4.01 -18.66 -12.00
C ALA A 183 2.72 -17.89 -11.65
N PRO A 184 2.82 -16.72 -10.94
CA PRO A 184 1.65 -16.03 -10.41
C PRO A 184 0.69 -15.54 -11.50
N THR A 185 -0.59 -15.85 -11.32
CA THR A 185 -1.70 -15.35 -12.14
C THR A 185 -2.00 -13.89 -11.81
N TYR A 186 -1.91 -13.52 -10.53
CA TYR A 186 -2.13 -12.16 -10.04
C TYR A 186 -0.95 -11.70 -9.20
N ALA A 187 -0.63 -10.42 -9.23
CA ALA A 187 0.41 -9.82 -8.42
C ALA A 187 -0.03 -8.47 -7.82
N LEU A 188 0.39 -8.23 -6.58
CA LEU A 188 0.15 -6.98 -5.88
C LEU A 188 1.42 -6.55 -5.14
N ASP A 189 1.86 -5.32 -5.38
CA ASP A 189 3.01 -4.69 -4.72
C ASP A 189 2.56 -3.52 -3.85
N LEU A 190 3.01 -3.48 -2.60
CA LEU A 190 2.58 -2.50 -1.61
C LEU A 190 3.67 -1.46 -1.34
N HIS A 191 3.49 -0.26 -1.89
CA HIS A 191 4.37 0.90 -1.72
C HIS A 191 3.80 1.93 -0.73
N HIS A 192 4.71 2.71 -0.13
CA HIS A 192 4.36 3.84 0.72
C HIS A 192 5.04 5.13 0.21
N MET A 193 4.36 6.27 0.31
CA MET A 193 4.89 7.58 -0.14
C MET A 193 5.25 8.53 1.01
N SER A 194 6.36 9.26 0.86
CA SER A 194 6.81 10.29 1.80
C SER A 194 6.35 11.72 1.43
N GLU A 195 6.16 12.04 0.14
CA GLU A 195 5.81 13.39 -0.34
C GLU A 195 4.51 13.42 -1.15
N ALA A 196 3.75 14.51 -1.00
CA ALA A 196 2.30 14.50 -1.19
C ALA A 196 1.82 14.59 -2.65
N PRO A 197 0.79 13.79 -2.96
CA PRO A 197 -0.17 14.13 -3.98
C PRO A 197 -1.49 14.64 -3.36
N VAL A 198 -2.15 15.54 -4.07
CA VAL A 198 -3.57 15.86 -3.86
C VAL A 198 -4.42 15.00 -4.80
N VAL A 199 -5.72 14.90 -4.56
CA VAL A 199 -6.64 14.40 -5.58
C VAL A 199 -6.79 15.46 -6.66
N GLU A 200 -6.64 15.06 -7.93
CA GLU A 200 -6.70 15.93 -9.11
C GLU A 200 -7.95 16.83 -9.06
N GLY A 201 -7.73 18.13 -9.21
CA GLY A 201 -8.80 19.13 -9.19
C GLY A 201 -9.38 19.45 -7.80
N THR A 202 -8.72 19.04 -6.72
CA THR A 202 -9.13 19.31 -5.33
C THR A 202 -7.96 19.75 -4.44
N ASP A 203 -8.27 20.30 -3.27
CA ASP A 203 -7.31 20.55 -2.19
C ASP A 203 -7.20 19.37 -1.20
N ASP A 204 -7.87 18.25 -1.50
CA ASP A 204 -7.94 17.09 -0.64
C ASP A 204 -6.67 16.26 -0.71
N LEU A 205 -6.21 15.82 0.46
CA LEU A 205 -5.11 14.87 0.56
C LEU A 205 -5.46 13.57 -0.13
N ASN A 206 -4.56 13.08 -0.99
CA ASN A 206 -4.62 11.72 -1.47
C ASN A 206 -3.99 10.78 -0.44
N GLN A 207 -4.78 9.86 0.13
CA GLN A 207 -4.28 8.87 1.10
C GLN A 207 -3.90 7.53 0.45
N PHE A 208 -4.49 7.20 -0.71
CA PHE A 208 -4.35 5.90 -1.34
C PHE A 208 -4.38 6.03 -2.87
N GLN A 209 -3.29 5.63 -3.51
CA GLN A 209 -3.18 5.57 -4.96
C GLN A 209 -3.13 4.14 -5.47
N ILE A 210 -3.77 3.90 -6.61
CA ILE A 210 -3.79 2.61 -7.29
C ILE A 210 -3.05 2.72 -8.63
N GLY A 211 -1.97 1.97 -8.75
CA GLY A 211 -1.23 1.79 -9.98
C GLY A 211 -1.74 0.61 -10.79
N ALA A 212 -2.87 0.78 -11.50
CA ALA A 212 -3.40 -0.24 -12.40
C ALA A 212 -2.61 -0.36 -13.72
N ARG A 213 -1.72 0.59 -14.00
CA ARG A 213 -1.00 0.72 -15.28
C ARG A 213 0.48 1.03 -15.10
N SER A 214 1.22 0.12 -14.46
CA SER A 214 2.69 0.26 -14.30
C SER A 214 3.43 0.36 -15.64
N ILE A 215 2.83 -0.20 -16.70
CA ILE A 215 3.18 -0.03 -18.11
C ILE A 215 2.02 0.58 -18.89
N SER A 216 2.32 1.14 -20.07
CA SER A 216 1.29 1.57 -21.01
C SER A 216 0.32 0.43 -21.32
N PRO A 217 -1.01 0.65 -21.33
CA PRO A 217 -1.99 -0.36 -21.74
C PRO A 217 -1.71 -0.95 -23.13
N SER A 218 -1.03 -0.22 -24.02
CA SER A 218 -0.61 -0.74 -25.33
C SER A 218 0.42 -1.87 -25.27
N ARG A 219 1.02 -2.14 -24.11
CA ARG A 219 1.95 -3.26 -23.86
C ARG A 219 1.27 -4.42 -23.13
N MET A 220 0.01 -4.27 -22.72
CA MET A 220 -0.77 -5.30 -22.06
C MET A 220 -1.63 -6.05 -23.09
N THR A 221 -1.93 -7.31 -22.80
CA THR A 221 -3.06 -7.98 -23.46
C THR A 221 -4.38 -7.34 -23.00
N GLU A 222 -5.46 -7.55 -23.76
CA GLU A 222 -6.79 -7.09 -23.34
C GLU A 222 -7.18 -7.67 -21.98
N GLN A 223 -6.88 -8.95 -21.76
CA GLN A 223 -7.13 -9.64 -20.49
C GLN A 223 -6.34 -9.02 -19.35
N GLN A 224 -5.06 -8.66 -19.58
CA GLN A 224 -4.24 -7.99 -18.58
C GLN A 224 -4.80 -6.63 -18.19
N TRP A 225 -5.16 -5.82 -19.19
CA TRP A 225 -5.72 -4.49 -18.93
C TRP A 225 -7.09 -4.55 -18.24
N GLN A 226 -7.92 -5.53 -18.61
CA GLN A 226 -9.20 -5.76 -17.96
C GLN A 226 -9.03 -6.21 -16.50
N THR A 227 -8.15 -7.17 -16.24
CA THR A 227 -7.90 -7.69 -14.88
C THR A 227 -7.30 -6.61 -13.98
N ASN A 228 -6.34 -5.82 -14.47
CA ASN A 228 -5.76 -4.72 -13.70
C ASN A 228 -6.81 -3.69 -13.27
N ARG A 229 -7.71 -3.30 -14.18
CA ARG A 229 -8.82 -2.40 -13.86
C ARG A 229 -9.81 -3.02 -12.88
N ALA A 230 -10.09 -4.32 -13.00
CA ALA A 230 -10.96 -5.04 -12.07
C ALA A 230 -10.35 -5.07 -10.66
N MET A 231 -9.07 -5.40 -10.53
CA MET A 231 -8.37 -5.36 -9.23
C MET A 231 -8.38 -3.94 -8.64
N ALA A 232 -8.21 -2.92 -9.47
CA ALA A 232 -8.30 -1.53 -9.04
C ALA A 232 -9.71 -1.17 -8.54
N MET A 233 -10.76 -1.50 -9.28
CA MET A 233 -12.13 -1.17 -8.88
C MET A 233 -12.58 -1.93 -7.62
N VAL A 234 -12.21 -3.21 -7.47
CA VAL A 234 -12.41 -3.94 -6.21
C VAL A 234 -11.78 -3.20 -5.03
N SER A 235 -10.58 -2.63 -5.24
CA SER A 235 -9.87 -1.87 -4.21
C SER A 235 -10.60 -0.56 -3.87
N VAL A 236 -11.09 0.16 -4.89
CA VAL A 236 -11.88 1.40 -4.73
C VAL A 236 -13.14 1.13 -3.92
N ASP A 237 -13.91 0.12 -4.31
CA ASP A 237 -15.19 -0.22 -3.67
C ASP A 237 -14.99 -0.68 -2.21
N ALA A 238 -13.94 -1.46 -1.95
CA ALA A 238 -13.59 -1.89 -0.61
C ALA A 238 -13.25 -0.70 0.32
N LEU A 239 -12.54 0.30 -0.19
CA LEU A 239 -12.17 1.49 0.57
C LEU A 239 -13.33 2.48 0.74
N ALA A 240 -14.23 2.57 -0.24
CA ALA A 240 -15.45 3.37 -0.11
C ALA A 240 -16.31 2.93 1.09
N GLY A 241 -16.30 1.63 1.42
CA GLY A 241 -16.98 1.08 2.61
C GLY A 241 -16.25 1.28 3.94
N TYR A 242 -14.96 1.64 3.92
CA TYR A 242 -14.14 1.75 5.14
C TYR A 242 -14.23 3.13 5.82
N GLY A 243 -14.31 4.21 5.05
CA GLY A 243 -14.39 5.57 5.58
C GLY A 243 -13.98 6.63 4.56
N PRO A 244 -13.87 7.92 4.97
CA PRO A 244 -13.46 9.00 4.07
C PRO A 244 -11.97 8.87 3.73
N VAL A 245 -11.69 8.01 2.74
CA VAL A 245 -10.38 7.82 2.12
C VAL A 245 -10.48 8.39 0.72
N ASN A 246 -9.64 9.37 0.42
CA ASN A 246 -9.53 9.92 -0.93
C ASN A 246 -8.63 8.98 -1.74
N VAL A 247 -9.29 8.15 -2.54
CA VAL A 247 -8.66 7.20 -3.45
C VAL A 247 -8.43 7.88 -4.80
N ALA A 248 -7.28 7.65 -5.40
CA ALA A 248 -7.00 8.10 -6.76
C ALA A 248 -6.24 7.05 -7.58
N LYS A 249 -6.26 7.21 -8.90
CA LYS A 249 -5.33 6.52 -9.80
C LYS A 249 -3.93 7.10 -9.62
N TYR A 250 -2.93 6.23 -9.61
CA TYR A 250 -1.55 6.67 -9.72
C TYR A 250 -1.34 7.40 -11.07
N PRO A 251 -0.52 8.46 -11.14
CA PRO A 251 -0.22 9.14 -12.39
C PRO A 251 0.18 8.19 -13.51
N ASP A 252 -0.19 8.56 -14.74
CA ASP A 252 0.12 7.79 -15.92
C ASP A 252 1.65 7.58 -16.10
N ILE A 253 2.07 6.31 -16.13
CA ILE A 253 3.46 5.90 -16.31
C ILE A 253 3.61 4.81 -17.39
N ASP A 254 4.85 4.60 -17.87
CA ASP A 254 5.26 3.46 -18.71
C ASP A 254 6.65 2.95 -18.24
N ILE A 255 6.72 2.35 -17.05
CA ILE A 255 7.97 1.88 -16.45
C ILE A 255 8.15 0.40 -16.80
N THR A 256 8.92 0.11 -17.84
CA THR A 256 9.07 -1.26 -18.36
C THR A 256 10.03 -2.14 -17.54
N ASN A 257 10.86 -1.56 -16.68
CA ASN A 257 11.86 -2.29 -15.89
C ASN A 257 11.49 -2.49 -14.41
N ALA A 258 10.28 -2.09 -14.00
CA ALA A 258 9.76 -2.43 -12.68
C ALA A 258 9.39 -3.91 -12.57
N VAL A 259 9.39 -4.43 -11.34
CA VAL A 259 9.11 -5.86 -11.07
C VAL A 259 7.77 -6.29 -11.68
N LEU A 260 6.68 -5.63 -11.27
CA LEU A 260 5.34 -5.96 -11.79
C LEU A 260 5.22 -5.77 -13.31
N SER A 261 5.91 -4.77 -13.85
CA SER A 261 5.94 -4.54 -15.30
C SER A 261 6.61 -5.68 -16.04
N ARG A 262 7.72 -6.21 -15.51
CA ARG A 262 8.39 -7.41 -16.03
C ARG A 262 7.55 -8.66 -15.82
N MET A 263 6.75 -8.74 -14.76
CA MET A 263 5.77 -9.83 -14.61
C MET A 263 4.70 -9.80 -15.71
N LEU A 264 4.25 -8.62 -16.15
CA LEU A 264 3.26 -8.48 -17.23
C LEU A 264 3.83 -8.69 -18.64
N MET A 265 5.11 -8.33 -18.84
CA MET A 265 5.74 -8.37 -20.17
C MET A 265 6.62 -9.59 -20.41
N GLY A 266 7.15 -10.21 -19.35
CA GLY A 266 8.21 -11.21 -19.45
C GLY A 266 9.50 -10.65 -20.07
N GLY A 267 10.20 -11.50 -20.81
CA GLY A 267 11.28 -11.10 -21.73
C GLY A 267 12.63 -10.77 -21.10
N THR A 268 12.80 -10.89 -19.77
CA THR A 268 14.11 -10.80 -19.11
C THR A 268 14.36 -12.02 -18.22
N ALA A 269 15.65 -12.33 -18.02
CA ALA A 269 16.12 -13.36 -17.12
C ALA A 269 17.53 -13.04 -16.60
N PRO A 270 17.87 -13.49 -15.38
CA PRO A 270 19.23 -13.46 -14.87
C PRO A 270 20.22 -14.22 -15.77
N ALA A 271 21.51 -13.92 -15.61
CA ALA A 271 22.56 -14.64 -16.32
C ALA A 271 22.47 -16.16 -16.04
N GLY A 272 22.46 -16.96 -17.11
CA GLY A 272 22.35 -18.43 -17.03
C GLY A 272 20.91 -18.97 -17.03
N GLU A 273 19.90 -18.12 -16.89
CA GLU A 273 18.49 -18.50 -16.95
C GLU A 273 17.90 -18.22 -18.34
N GLN A 274 16.77 -18.87 -18.67
CA GLN A 274 16.02 -18.59 -19.89
C GLN A 274 14.94 -17.52 -19.63
N PRO A 275 14.80 -16.50 -20.49
CA PRO A 275 13.70 -15.55 -20.40
C PRO A 275 12.33 -16.23 -20.41
N VAL A 276 11.43 -15.77 -19.55
CA VAL A 276 10.02 -16.16 -19.59
C VAL A 276 9.36 -15.38 -20.73
N ALA A 277 9.11 -16.05 -21.86
CA ALA A 277 8.57 -15.41 -23.07
C ALA A 277 7.07 -15.14 -22.97
N GLU A 278 6.32 -16.05 -22.34
CA GLU A 278 4.89 -15.91 -22.08
C GLU A 278 4.69 -15.94 -20.57
N THR A 279 4.14 -14.87 -20.03
CA THR A 279 3.89 -14.77 -18.59
C THR A 279 2.52 -15.35 -18.24
N PRO A 280 2.40 -16.09 -17.11
CA PRO A 280 1.12 -16.50 -16.56
C PRO A 280 0.35 -15.34 -15.92
N THR A 281 1.00 -14.19 -15.71
CA THR A 281 0.44 -13.05 -14.99
C THR A 281 -0.62 -12.34 -15.83
N GLN A 282 -1.86 -12.51 -15.40
CA GLN A 282 -3.06 -11.88 -15.96
C GLN A 282 -3.38 -10.56 -15.27
N GLY A 283 -2.88 -10.29 -14.06
CA GLY A 283 -3.06 -9.00 -13.41
C GLY A 283 -1.89 -8.65 -12.50
N ALA A 284 -1.40 -7.43 -12.56
CA ALA A 284 -0.38 -6.90 -11.68
C ALA A 284 -0.62 -5.41 -11.44
N ILE A 285 -0.94 -5.04 -10.19
CA ILE A 285 -1.13 -3.65 -9.79
C ILE A 285 -0.29 -3.34 -8.56
N PHE A 286 -0.08 -2.07 -8.26
CA PHE A 286 0.53 -1.65 -7.00
C PHE A 286 -0.34 -0.66 -6.25
N TYR A 287 -0.18 -0.60 -4.94
CA TYR A 287 -0.74 0.45 -4.10
C TYR A 287 0.36 1.41 -3.67
N GLU A 288 -0.01 2.67 -3.48
CA GLU A 288 0.86 3.67 -2.85
C GLU A 288 0.09 4.41 -1.76
N VAL A 289 0.49 4.23 -0.51
CA VAL A 289 -0.20 4.76 0.68
C VAL A 289 0.60 5.88 1.31
N ARG A 290 -0.09 6.95 1.73
CA ARG A 290 0.54 8.10 2.40
C ARG A 290 0.38 8.09 3.90
N SER A 291 1.47 8.41 4.60
CA SER A 291 1.45 8.82 6.00
C SER A 291 0.69 10.13 6.22
N VAL A 292 -0.44 10.09 6.96
CA VAL A 292 -1.24 11.28 7.35
C VAL A 292 -0.87 11.83 8.74
N GLY A 293 0.31 11.47 9.26
CA GLY A 293 0.82 11.87 10.58
C GLY A 293 0.93 10.70 11.57
N GLN A 294 1.66 10.90 12.67
CA GLN A 294 2.05 9.81 13.60
C GLN A 294 0.92 9.03 14.29
N LYS A 295 -0.33 9.53 14.31
CA LYS A 295 -1.45 8.91 15.03
C LYS A 295 -2.24 7.89 14.19
N SER A 296 -1.74 7.49 13.02
CA SER A 296 -2.53 6.74 12.03
C SER A 296 -1.92 5.41 11.59
N ASN A 297 -0.94 4.81 12.28
CA ASN A 297 -0.26 3.58 11.80
C ASN A 297 -1.26 2.44 11.46
N GLY A 298 -2.21 2.16 12.37
CA GLY A 298 -3.26 1.18 12.10
C GLY A 298 -4.21 1.58 10.95
N GLN A 299 -4.38 2.87 10.67
CA GLN A 299 -5.09 3.32 9.48
C GLN A 299 -4.28 3.05 8.20
N LEU A 300 -2.97 3.30 8.20
CA LEU A 300 -2.09 3.04 7.06
C LEU A 300 -2.05 1.55 6.73
N GLU A 301 -1.92 0.70 7.76
CA GLU A 301 -2.00 -0.74 7.61
C GLU A 301 -3.36 -1.18 7.06
N ASN A 302 -4.47 -0.57 7.51
CA ASN A 302 -5.81 -0.86 6.98
C ASN A 302 -5.97 -0.42 5.52
N LEU A 303 -5.34 0.69 5.11
CA LEU A 303 -5.35 1.14 3.71
C LEU A 303 -4.66 0.14 2.78
N PHE A 304 -3.70 -0.63 3.27
CA PHE A 304 -3.17 -1.79 2.53
C PHE A 304 -4.05 -3.03 2.68
N ARG A 305 -4.41 -3.38 3.92
CA ARG A 305 -5.04 -4.66 4.27
C ARG A 305 -6.42 -4.83 3.64
N ILE A 306 -7.28 -3.82 3.77
CA ILE A 306 -8.68 -3.90 3.33
C ILE A 306 -8.81 -4.13 1.82
N PRO A 307 -8.22 -3.30 0.94
CA PRO A 307 -8.33 -3.52 -0.49
C PRO A 307 -7.62 -4.81 -0.92
N THR A 308 -6.50 -5.18 -0.29
CA THR A 308 -5.80 -6.44 -0.60
C THR A 308 -6.66 -7.66 -0.30
N VAL A 309 -7.31 -7.71 0.87
CA VAL A 309 -8.21 -8.81 1.23
C VAL A 309 -9.39 -8.89 0.26
N ALA A 310 -9.96 -7.76 -0.13
CA ALA A 310 -11.05 -7.72 -1.11
C ALA A 310 -10.60 -8.27 -2.47
N VAL A 311 -9.42 -7.87 -2.95
CA VAL A 311 -8.85 -8.39 -4.21
C VAL A 311 -8.56 -9.89 -4.12
N LEU A 312 -8.03 -10.39 -2.99
CA LEU A 312 -7.84 -11.83 -2.77
C LEU A 312 -9.17 -12.60 -2.82
N GLN A 313 -10.22 -12.06 -2.20
CA GLN A 313 -11.55 -12.67 -2.23
C GLN A 313 -12.13 -12.69 -3.65
N ALA A 314 -12.12 -11.54 -4.35
CA ALA A 314 -12.62 -11.43 -5.72
C ALA A 314 -11.84 -12.34 -6.69
N ALA A 315 -10.51 -12.42 -6.54
CA ALA A 315 -9.68 -13.34 -7.30
C ALA A 315 -10.06 -14.79 -7.00
N ALA A 316 -10.21 -15.17 -5.73
CA ALA A 316 -10.56 -16.54 -5.32
C ALA A 316 -11.88 -17.02 -5.95
N VAL A 317 -12.91 -16.18 -5.99
CA VAL A 317 -14.21 -16.55 -6.57
C VAL A 317 -14.33 -16.27 -8.08
N GLY A 318 -13.29 -15.72 -8.70
CA GLY A 318 -13.25 -15.46 -10.15
C GLY A 318 -14.04 -14.23 -10.60
N GLU A 319 -14.40 -13.34 -9.68
CA GLU A 319 -15.18 -12.12 -9.96
C GLU A 319 -14.42 -11.11 -10.82
N LEU A 320 -13.08 -11.11 -10.78
CA LEU A 320 -12.25 -10.19 -11.56
C LEU A 320 -12.54 -10.24 -13.07
N ALA A 321 -12.96 -11.39 -13.59
CA ALA A 321 -13.24 -11.57 -15.01
C ALA A 321 -14.47 -10.78 -15.50
N ASN A 322 -15.39 -10.39 -14.61
CA ASN A 322 -16.63 -9.69 -14.98
C ASN A 322 -16.95 -8.52 -14.04
N TYR A 323 -15.95 -8.01 -13.32
CA TYR A 323 -16.15 -6.90 -12.38
C TYR A 323 -16.60 -5.64 -13.12
N ASP A 324 -17.48 -4.84 -12.50
CA ASP A 324 -17.98 -3.60 -13.11
C ASP A 324 -16.87 -2.55 -13.18
N LEU A 325 -16.55 -2.11 -14.40
CA LEU A 325 -15.52 -1.11 -14.67
C LEU A 325 -16.09 0.27 -15.05
N SER A 326 -17.41 0.44 -15.03
CA SER A 326 -18.08 1.68 -15.46
C SER A 326 -17.63 2.91 -14.68
N GLY A 327 -17.22 2.73 -13.41
CA GLY A 327 -16.69 3.78 -12.55
C GLY A 327 -15.19 4.08 -12.72
N TYR A 328 -14.43 3.26 -13.46
CA TYR A 328 -12.96 3.35 -13.47
C TYR A 328 -12.43 4.69 -13.99
N ASP A 329 -13.01 5.19 -15.08
CA ASP A 329 -12.57 6.47 -15.68
C ASP A 329 -12.91 7.67 -14.79
N ALA A 330 -13.94 7.53 -13.94
CA ALA A 330 -14.37 8.57 -13.00
C ALA A 330 -13.52 8.63 -11.72
N VAL A 331 -12.69 7.61 -11.44
CA VAL A 331 -11.70 7.69 -10.36
C VAL A 331 -10.70 8.80 -10.73
N PRO A 332 -10.49 9.82 -9.88
CA PRO A 332 -9.58 10.92 -10.20
C PRO A 332 -8.13 10.44 -10.21
N TYR A 333 -7.23 11.20 -10.83
CA TYR A 333 -5.79 10.96 -10.67
C TYR A 333 -5.27 11.58 -9.38
N GLY A 334 -4.14 11.09 -8.89
CA GLY A 334 -3.33 11.83 -7.95
C GLY A 334 -2.46 12.84 -8.69
N GLU A 335 -2.35 14.06 -8.18
CA GLU A 335 -1.44 15.07 -8.72
C GLU A 335 -0.32 15.35 -7.73
N ARG A 336 0.93 15.44 -8.19
CA ARG A 336 2.04 15.85 -7.33
C ARG A 336 1.83 17.29 -6.90
N GLY A 337 1.64 17.52 -5.60
CA GLY A 337 1.43 18.84 -5.02
C GLY A 337 2.26 19.00 -3.76
N THR A 338 2.80 20.19 -3.51
CA THR A 338 3.45 20.42 -2.23
C THR A 338 2.41 20.38 -1.12
N CYS A 339 2.65 19.57 -0.09
CA CYS A 339 1.76 19.51 1.06
C CYS A 339 1.74 20.89 1.73
N GLY A 340 0.57 21.54 1.81
CA GLY A 340 0.45 22.88 2.36
C GLY A 340 0.99 24.01 1.47
N GLY A 341 1.18 23.75 0.17
CA GLY A 341 1.51 24.79 -0.82
C GLY A 341 0.37 25.80 -1.01
N MET A 342 0.74 27.07 -1.25
CA MET A 342 -0.18 28.12 -1.71
C MET A 342 -0.45 28.00 -3.21
#